data_AF-A0A2R6HUU7-F1
#
_entry.id   AF-A0A2R6HUU7-F1
#
_cell.length_a   1.000
_cell.length_b   1.000
_cell.length_c   1.000
_cell.angle_alpha   90.00
_cell.angle_beta   90.00
_cell.angle_gamma   90.00
#
_symmetry.space_group_name_H-M   'P 1'
#
loop_
_entity.id
_entity.type
_entity.pdbx_description
1 polymer ?
#
loop_
_entity_poly.entity_id
_entity_poly.type
_entity_poly.pdbx_seq_one_letter_code
_entity_poly.pdbx_strand_id
1 'polypeptide(L)'
;MGPDLYHTADRSVRLEAVVASLGVIALAFVLGGVVASTALAIGNSLGITITEDATPVAYDALSTLFSFIGFLLVAVGYVYSQGKTDLINYRRPTRSDLGWIVGGFVALIVAATVIGQLLGVFGIESAQNQIIERGRANPVLFLLLVPITVFAVAPAEELLFRGIVQGEFRRAYGPLPAVVIASLLFGISHSGALSGSGQITYLAVASILGLVLGVVYERTDNVVVTIAIHAAWNCMLYLSEWLAVVHGIELPI
;
A
#
# COMPACT_ATOMS: atom_id res chain seq x y z
N MET A 1 26.28 -5.45 21.62
CA MET A 1 26.10 -6.49 20.58
C MET A 1 24.98 -5.99 19.70
N GLY A 2 25.25 -5.62 18.45
CA GLY A 2 24.20 -5.16 17.54
C GLY A 2 23.22 -6.30 17.26
N PRO A 3 21.95 -6.03 16.99
CA PRO A 3 21.03 -7.09 16.58
C PRO A 3 21.54 -7.72 15.28
N ASP A 4 21.54 -9.04 15.21
CA ASP A 4 21.88 -9.77 13.98
C ASP A 4 20.93 -9.33 12.87
N LEU A 5 21.48 -8.67 11.83
CA LEU A 5 20.69 -8.11 10.74
C LEU A 5 20.07 -9.18 9.83
N TYR A 6 20.57 -10.41 9.94
CA TYR A 6 20.10 -11.57 9.23
C TYR A 6 20.34 -12.84 10.05
N HIS A 7 19.52 -13.84 9.83
CA HIS A 7 19.72 -15.21 10.30
C HIS A 7 19.08 -16.18 9.31
N THR A 8 19.17 -17.47 9.60
CA THR A 8 18.45 -18.50 8.84
C THR A 8 17.79 -19.44 9.83
N ALA A 9 16.47 -19.31 9.97
CA ALA A 9 15.67 -20.21 10.79
C ALA A 9 15.54 -21.60 10.15
N ASP A 10 14.95 -22.53 10.90
CA ASP A 10 14.64 -23.87 10.43
C ASP A 10 13.77 -23.87 9.17
N ARG A 11 13.88 -24.94 8.39
CA ARG A 11 13.15 -25.09 7.12
C ARG A 11 11.64 -24.94 7.28
N SER A 12 11.07 -25.40 8.39
CA SER A 12 9.63 -25.27 8.70
C SER A 12 9.21 -23.81 8.81
N VAL A 13 9.93 -23.00 9.60
CA VAL A 13 9.66 -21.56 9.78
C VAL A 13 9.78 -20.80 8.47
N ARG A 14 10.79 -21.14 7.67
CA ARG A 14 10.99 -20.52 6.36
C ARG A 14 9.88 -20.85 5.36
N LEU A 15 9.41 -22.09 5.35
CA LEU A 15 8.28 -22.51 4.51
C LEU A 15 6.98 -21.86 4.99
N GLU A 16 6.75 -21.81 6.29
CA GLU A 16 5.60 -21.12 6.89
C GLU A 16 5.58 -19.65 6.47
N ALA A 17 6.69 -18.93 6.59
CA ALA A 17 6.76 -17.52 6.22
C ALA A 17 6.39 -17.27 4.75
N VAL A 18 6.86 -18.11 3.83
CA VAL A 18 6.54 -18.01 2.40
C VAL A 18 5.07 -18.34 2.14
N VAL A 19 4.59 -19.48 2.64
CA VAL A 19 3.21 -19.95 2.40
C VAL A 19 2.20 -19.00 3.03
N ALA A 20 2.44 -18.56 4.27
CA ALA A 20 1.59 -17.60 4.96
C ALA A 20 1.57 -16.26 4.24
N SER A 21 2.72 -15.68 3.90
CA SER A 21 2.77 -14.37 3.25
C SER A 21 2.06 -14.39 1.90
N LEU A 22 2.37 -15.36 1.04
CA LEU A 22 1.73 -15.47 -0.28
C LEU A 22 0.24 -15.80 -0.17
N GLY A 23 -0.13 -16.68 0.77
CA GLY A 23 -1.52 -17.05 1.02
C GLY A 23 -2.37 -15.89 1.51
N VAL A 24 -1.86 -15.10 2.47
CA VAL A 24 -2.58 -13.93 3.01
C VAL A 24 -2.70 -12.83 1.95
N ILE A 25 -1.64 -12.57 1.16
CA ILE A 25 -1.73 -11.62 0.04
C ILE A 25 -2.80 -12.07 -0.96
N ALA A 26 -2.75 -13.32 -1.42
CA ALA A 26 -3.73 -13.84 -2.37
C ALA A 26 -5.16 -13.79 -1.82
N LEU A 27 -5.34 -14.18 -0.55
CA LEU A 27 -6.63 -14.10 0.13
C LEU A 27 -7.13 -12.67 0.26
N ALA A 28 -6.25 -11.70 0.52
CA ALA A 28 -6.60 -10.28 0.60
C ALA A 28 -7.18 -9.78 -0.73
N PHE A 29 -6.54 -10.10 -1.86
CA PHE A 29 -7.08 -9.76 -3.20
C PHE A 29 -8.42 -10.43 -3.48
N VAL A 30 -8.55 -11.73 -3.20
CA VAL A 30 -9.81 -12.46 -3.43
C VAL A 30 -10.93 -11.90 -2.56
N LEU A 31 -10.71 -11.77 -1.25
CA LEU A 31 -11.73 -11.28 -0.34
C LEU A 31 -12.04 -9.81 -0.59
N GLY A 32 -11.04 -8.99 -0.92
CA GLY A 32 -11.24 -7.60 -1.33
C GLY A 32 -12.15 -7.49 -2.55
N GLY A 33 -11.91 -8.30 -3.59
CA GLY A 33 -12.79 -8.37 -4.75
C GLY A 33 -14.21 -8.77 -4.39
N VAL A 34 -14.38 -9.83 -3.60
CA VAL A 34 -15.71 -10.33 -3.18
C VAL A 34 -16.46 -9.30 -2.33
N VAL A 35 -15.80 -8.66 -1.36
CA VAL A 35 -16.43 -7.66 -0.49
C VAL A 35 -16.86 -6.45 -1.31
N ALA A 36 -16.02 -5.96 -2.23
CA ALA A 36 -16.39 -4.89 -3.14
C ALA A 36 -17.57 -5.27 -4.03
N SER A 37 -17.48 -6.38 -4.78
CA SER A 37 -18.55 -6.78 -5.70
C SER A 37 -19.88 -7.01 -4.98
N THR A 38 -19.85 -7.58 -3.77
CA THR A 38 -21.04 -7.82 -2.95
C THR A 38 -21.65 -6.52 -2.46
N ALA A 39 -20.84 -5.58 -1.95
CA ALA A 39 -21.33 -4.29 -1.48
C ALA A 39 -22.00 -3.49 -2.62
N LEU A 40 -21.39 -3.49 -3.80
CA LEU A 40 -21.97 -2.86 -4.99
C LEU A 40 -23.27 -3.54 -5.43
N ALA A 41 -23.31 -4.87 -5.45
CA ALA A 41 -24.52 -5.62 -5.79
C ALA A 41 -25.67 -5.33 -4.81
N ILE A 42 -25.38 -5.22 -3.51
CA ILE A 42 -26.36 -4.83 -2.49
C ILE A 42 -26.91 -3.42 -2.78
N GLY A 43 -26.03 -2.44 -3.03
CA GLY A 43 -26.48 -1.07 -3.36
C GLY A 43 -27.41 -1.03 -4.58
N ASN A 44 -27.04 -1.74 -5.65
CA ASN A 44 -27.88 -1.85 -6.84
C ASN A 44 -29.22 -2.57 -6.56
N SER A 45 -29.23 -3.60 -5.71
CA SER A 45 -30.46 -4.29 -5.32
C SER A 45 -31.43 -3.41 -4.50
N LEU A 46 -30.90 -2.39 -3.83
CA LEU A 46 -31.67 -1.37 -3.09
C LEU A 46 -32.14 -0.21 -3.99
N GLY A 47 -31.93 -0.29 -5.30
CA GLY A 47 -32.31 0.74 -6.25
C GLY A 47 -31.32 1.90 -6.37
N ILE A 48 -30.13 1.80 -5.76
CA ILE A 48 -29.05 2.78 -5.91
C ILE A 48 -28.17 2.33 -7.08
N THR A 49 -28.24 3.02 -8.23
CA THR A 49 -27.44 2.66 -9.41
C THR A 49 -25.95 2.96 -9.16
N ILE A 50 -25.17 1.91 -8.93
CA ILE A 50 -23.72 1.97 -8.72
C ILE A 50 -23.05 1.07 -9.77
N THR A 51 -22.78 1.63 -10.95
CA THR A 51 -22.16 0.92 -12.07
C THR A 51 -21.06 1.77 -12.69
N GLU A 52 -20.11 1.11 -13.35
CA GLU A 52 -18.98 1.79 -14.03
C GLU A 52 -19.49 2.80 -15.07
N ASP A 53 -20.53 2.47 -15.83
CA ASP A 53 -21.06 3.34 -16.89
C ASP A 53 -21.93 4.49 -16.37
N ALA A 54 -22.79 4.24 -15.38
CA ALA A 54 -23.78 5.23 -14.95
C ALA A 54 -23.25 6.16 -13.86
N THR A 55 -22.41 5.63 -12.96
CA THR A 55 -21.90 6.36 -11.79
C THR A 55 -20.41 6.03 -11.53
N PRO A 56 -19.52 6.28 -12.51
CA PRO A 56 -18.10 5.85 -12.48
C PRO A 56 -17.37 6.29 -11.20
N VAL A 57 -17.55 7.54 -10.78
CA VAL A 57 -16.90 8.07 -9.57
C VAL A 57 -17.32 7.30 -8.31
N ALA A 58 -18.61 7.04 -8.15
CA ALA A 58 -19.12 6.29 -7.00
C ALA A 58 -18.70 4.82 -7.07
N TYR A 59 -18.75 4.23 -8.26
CA TYR A 59 -18.29 2.88 -8.51
C TYR A 59 -16.81 2.69 -8.12
N ASP A 60 -15.91 3.54 -8.59
CA ASP A 60 -14.48 3.46 -8.30
C ASP A 60 -14.16 3.71 -6.82
N ALA A 61 -14.77 4.74 -6.23
CA ALA A 61 -14.55 5.08 -4.82
C ALA A 61 -15.04 3.95 -3.89
N LEU A 62 -16.25 3.44 -4.12
CA LEU A 62 -16.81 2.37 -3.30
C LEU A 62 -16.11 1.04 -3.54
N SER A 63 -15.75 0.71 -4.79
CA SER A 63 -14.94 -0.48 -5.10
C SER A 63 -13.64 -0.46 -4.31
N THR A 64 -12.90 0.66 -4.38
CA THR A 64 -11.64 0.83 -3.65
C THR A 64 -11.85 0.68 -2.15
N LEU A 65 -12.82 1.41 -1.58
CA LEU A 65 -13.12 1.36 -0.15
C LEU A 65 -13.42 -0.07 0.31
N PHE A 66 -14.36 -0.76 -0.34
CA PHE A 66 -14.78 -2.09 0.07
C PHE A 66 -13.72 -3.18 -0.21
N SER A 67 -12.91 -3.02 -1.26
CA SER A 67 -11.77 -3.90 -1.48
C SER A 67 -10.76 -3.81 -0.34
N PHE A 68 -10.41 -2.61 0.11
CA PHE A 68 -9.46 -2.45 1.20
C PHE A 68 -10.06 -2.75 2.59
N ILE A 69 -11.39 -2.66 2.75
CA ILE A 69 -12.07 -3.27 3.90
C ILE A 69 -11.88 -4.80 3.88
N GLY A 70 -12.01 -5.45 2.72
CA GLY A 70 -11.70 -6.88 2.59
C GLY A 70 -10.25 -7.21 2.96
N PHE A 71 -9.28 -6.39 2.55
CA PHE A 71 -7.88 -6.55 2.96
C PHE A 71 -7.71 -6.43 4.47
N LEU A 72 -8.34 -5.45 5.12
CA LEU A 72 -8.32 -5.30 6.57
C LEU A 72 -8.89 -6.53 7.26
N LEU A 73 -10.01 -7.07 6.77
CA LEU A 73 -10.62 -8.29 7.31
C LEU A 73 -9.67 -9.48 7.21
N VAL A 74 -8.94 -9.63 6.10
CA VAL A 74 -7.93 -10.69 5.95
C VAL A 74 -6.75 -10.48 6.91
N ALA A 75 -6.18 -9.28 6.98
CA ALA A 75 -5.03 -9.01 7.84
C ALA A 75 -5.37 -9.23 9.33
N VAL A 76 -6.49 -8.66 9.78
CA VAL A 76 -6.99 -8.82 11.15
C VAL A 76 -7.36 -10.27 11.42
N GLY A 77 -8.13 -10.91 10.53
CA GLY A 77 -8.55 -12.31 10.67
C GLY A 77 -7.36 -13.27 10.72
N TYR A 78 -6.31 -13.06 9.92
CA TYR A 78 -5.09 -13.84 9.97
C TYR A 78 -4.41 -13.73 11.34
N VAL A 79 -4.16 -12.50 11.81
CA VAL A 79 -3.48 -12.28 13.09
C VAL A 79 -4.21 -12.90 14.27
N TYR A 80 -5.54 -12.75 14.33
CA TYR A 80 -6.35 -13.34 15.40
C TYR A 80 -6.44 -14.86 15.28
N SER A 81 -6.64 -15.42 14.08
CA SER A 81 -6.78 -16.87 13.89
C SER A 81 -5.48 -17.64 14.14
N GLN A 82 -4.32 -17.00 13.91
CA GLN A 82 -3.01 -17.61 14.17
C GLN A 82 -2.47 -17.29 15.57
N GLY A 83 -3.15 -16.44 16.36
CA GLY A 83 -2.67 -15.99 17.66
C GLY A 83 -1.38 -15.16 17.60
N LYS A 84 -1.08 -14.55 16.45
CA LYS A 84 0.17 -13.83 16.15
C LYS A 84 0.02 -12.31 16.30
N THR A 85 -0.57 -11.87 17.41
CA THR A 85 -0.84 -10.45 17.68
C THR A 85 0.42 -9.61 17.82
N ASP A 86 1.55 -10.27 18.07
CA ASP A 86 2.90 -9.69 18.13
C ASP A 86 3.47 -9.29 16.76
N LEU A 87 2.86 -9.74 15.66
CA LEU A 87 3.24 -9.30 14.31
C LEU A 87 2.87 -7.84 14.04
N ILE A 88 1.80 -7.34 14.68
CA ILE A 88 1.31 -5.98 14.48
C ILE A 88 1.58 -5.17 15.73
N ASN A 89 2.67 -4.40 15.70
CA ASN A 89 2.96 -3.45 16.75
C ASN A 89 2.27 -2.12 16.44
N TYR A 90 1.30 -1.76 17.28
CA TYR A 90 0.62 -0.47 17.23
C TYR A 90 0.76 0.24 18.57
N ARG A 91 1.14 1.52 18.53
CA ARG A 91 1.24 2.36 19.73
C ARG A 91 0.93 3.81 19.36
N ARG A 92 0.43 4.59 20.32
CA ARG A 92 0.27 6.04 20.13
C ARG A 92 1.64 6.67 19.75
N PRO A 93 1.75 7.38 18.62
CA PRO A 93 3.00 8.02 18.22
C PRO A 93 3.55 8.97 19.28
N THR A 94 4.86 8.90 19.51
CA THR A 94 5.64 9.82 20.35
C THR A 94 6.16 11.01 19.54
N ARG A 95 6.82 11.96 20.21
CA ARG A 95 7.53 13.05 19.53
C ARG A 95 8.64 12.55 18.61
N SER A 96 9.33 11.47 18.97
CA SER A 96 10.34 10.83 18.11
C SER A 96 9.68 10.26 16.86
N ASP A 97 8.51 9.65 17.01
CA ASP A 97 7.73 9.10 15.90
C ASP A 97 7.27 10.20 14.92
N LEU A 98 6.95 11.41 15.40
CA LEU A 98 6.67 12.55 14.51
C LEU A 98 7.87 12.89 13.62
N GLY A 99 9.10 12.81 14.15
CA GLY A 99 10.32 12.98 13.36
C GLY A 99 10.47 11.91 12.29
N TRP A 100 10.13 10.66 12.61
CA TRP A 100 10.10 9.55 11.64
C TRP A 100 9.00 9.71 10.58
N ILE A 101 7.83 10.23 10.95
CA ILE A 101 6.76 10.53 9.99
C ILE A 101 7.23 11.57 8.98
N VAL A 102 7.76 12.70 9.44
CA VAL A 102 8.25 13.76 8.56
C VAL A 102 9.44 13.27 7.73
N GLY A 103 10.42 12.63 8.37
CA GLY A 103 11.61 12.13 7.68
C GLY A 103 11.30 11.04 6.66
N GLY A 104 10.40 10.11 6.98
CA GLY A 104 9.93 9.07 6.06
C GLY A 104 9.14 9.63 4.89
N PHE A 105 8.27 10.62 5.12
CA PHE A 105 7.54 11.30 4.05
C PHE A 105 8.48 12.07 3.12
N VAL A 106 9.44 12.82 3.66
CA VAL A 106 10.48 13.48 2.85
C VAL A 106 11.32 12.46 2.08
N ALA A 107 11.66 11.32 2.70
CA ALA A 107 12.39 10.26 2.02
C ALA A 107 11.62 9.66 0.84
N LEU A 108 10.29 9.52 0.95
CA LEU A 108 9.45 9.09 -0.17
C LEU A 108 9.46 10.11 -1.32
N ILE A 109 9.33 11.41 -1.01
CA ILE A 109 9.43 12.49 -2.01
C ILE A 109 10.78 12.43 -2.71
N VAL A 110 11.88 12.46 -1.94
CA VAL A 110 13.24 12.41 -2.51
C VAL A 110 13.45 11.16 -3.37
N ALA A 111 13.01 9.99 -2.89
CA ALA A 111 13.12 8.75 -3.65
C ALA A 111 12.34 8.84 -4.97
N ALA A 112 11.09 9.27 -4.94
CA ALA A 112 10.25 9.39 -6.13
C ALA A 112 10.82 10.39 -7.14
N THR A 113 11.23 11.59 -6.69
CA THR A 113 11.81 12.61 -7.56
C THR A 113 13.13 12.15 -8.19
N VAL A 114 14.03 11.55 -7.40
CA VAL A 114 15.32 11.03 -7.91
C VAL A 114 15.10 9.90 -8.91
N ILE A 115 14.21 8.96 -8.61
CA ILE A 115 13.88 7.86 -9.54
C ILE A 115 13.27 8.43 -10.82
N GLY A 116 12.30 9.34 -10.72
CA GLY A 116 11.66 9.98 -11.87
C GLY A 116 12.68 10.68 -12.78
N GLN A 117 13.62 11.44 -12.20
CA GLN A 117 14.70 12.09 -12.96
C GLN A 117 15.62 11.06 -13.64
N LEU A 118 16.01 9.99 -12.95
CA LEU A 118 16.84 8.94 -13.53
C LEU A 118 16.13 8.25 -14.69
N LEU A 119 14.87 7.87 -14.52
CA LEU A 119 14.05 7.28 -15.57
C LEU A 119 13.94 8.22 -16.79
N GLY A 120 13.74 9.52 -16.55
CA GLY A 120 13.72 10.54 -17.59
C GLY A 120 15.04 10.66 -18.36
N VAL A 121 16.19 10.61 -17.68
CA VAL A 121 17.52 10.61 -18.32
C VAL A 121 17.73 9.41 -19.24
N PHE A 122 17.21 8.25 -18.87
CA PHE A 122 17.32 7.03 -19.66
C PHE A 122 16.15 6.83 -20.65
N GLY A 123 15.18 7.75 -20.70
CA GLY A 123 13.98 7.61 -21.54
C GLY A 123 13.13 6.38 -21.17
N ILE A 124 13.16 5.95 -19.91
CA ILE A 124 12.40 4.81 -19.41
C ILE A 124 11.03 5.29 -18.96
N GLU A 125 9.99 4.80 -19.62
CA GLU A 125 8.62 5.06 -19.23
C GLU A 125 8.18 4.17 -18.05
N SER A 126 7.25 4.69 -17.25
CA SER A 126 6.57 3.96 -16.18
C SER A 126 5.10 3.81 -16.51
N ALA A 127 4.53 2.66 -16.16
CA ALA A 127 3.10 2.42 -16.30
C ALA A 127 2.29 3.41 -15.48
N GLN A 128 1.02 3.54 -15.83
CA GLN A 128 0.06 4.33 -15.05
C GLN A 128 -0.76 3.40 -14.16
N ASN A 129 -1.19 3.93 -13.02
CA ASN A 129 -2.18 3.25 -12.19
C ASN A 129 -3.57 3.63 -12.71
N GLN A 130 -4.42 2.63 -12.96
CA GLN A 130 -5.76 2.81 -13.52
C GLN A 130 -6.63 3.76 -12.69
N ILE A 131 -6.47 3.79 -11.36
CA ILE A 131 -7.25 4.71 -10.51
C ILE A 131 -6.85 6.17 -10.74
N ILE A 132 -5.58 6.42 -11.09
CA ILE A 132 -5.09 7.76 -11.43
C ILE A 132 -5.61 8.17 -12.81
N GLU A 133 -5.60 7.27 -13.79
CA GLU A 133 -6.17 7.54 -15.12
C GLU A 133 -7.68 7.86 -15.02
N ARG A 134 -8.44 7.06 -14.27
CA ARG A 134 -9.86 7.30 -14.01
C ARG A 134 -10.10 8.59 -13.23
N GLY A 135 -9.21 8.91 -12.28
CA GLY A 135 -9.24 10.17 -11.53
C GLY A 135 -8.97 11.40 -12.41
N ARG A 136 -8.04 11.31 -13.38
CA ARG A 136 -7.83 12.40 -14.35
C ARG A 136 -9.06 12.62 -15.23
N ALA A 137 -9.78 11.55 -15.59
CA ALA A 137 -11.05 11.65 -16.30
C ALA A 137 -12.18 12.23 -15.42
N ASN A 138 -12.18 11.95 -14.11
CA ASN A 138 -13.17 12.44 -13.16
C ASN A 138 -12.51 12.96 -11.87
N PRO A 139 -12.04 14.22 -11.84
CA PRO A 139 -11.17 14.73 -10.75
C PRO A 139 -11.77 14.67 -9.36
N VAL A 140 -13.09 14.71 -9.23
CA VAL A 140 -13.79 14.55 -7.93
C VAL A 140 -13.41 13.22 -7.24
N LEU A 141 -13.07 12.19 -8.01
CA LEU A 141 -12.59 10.91 -7.47
C LEU A 141 -11.38 11.10 -6.56
N PHE A 142 -10.41 11.95 -6.91
CA PHE A 142 -9.24 12.21 -6.08
C PHE A 142 -9.60 12.72 -4.68
N LEU A 143 -10.63 13.57 -4.57
CA LEU A 143 -11.10 14.08 -3.29
C LEU A 143 -11.74 12.99 -2.43
N LEU A 144 -12.40 12.00 -3.05
CA LEU A 144 -12.96 10.84 -2.34
C LEU A 144 -11.87 9.84 -1.95
N LEU A 145 -10.81 9.71 -2.75
CA LEU A 145 -9.69 8.81 -2.46
C LEU A 145 -8.84 9.27 -1.26
N VAL A 146 -8.81 10.57 -0.94
CA VAL A 146 -8.12 11.11 0.25
C VAL A 146 -8.60 10.46 1.56
N PRO A 147 -9.89 10.54 1.95
CA PRO A 147 -10.33 9.86 3.16
C PRO A 147 -10.24 8.33 3.02
N ILE A 148 -10.52 7.76 1.84
CA ILE A 148 -10.43 6.31 1.63
C ILE A 148 -9.00 5.80 1.87
N THR A 149 -7.98 6.53 1.43
CA THR A 149 -6.59 6.09 1.64
C THR A 149 -6.16 6.20 3.10
N VAL A 150 -6.57 7.26 3.80
CA VAL A 150 -6.27 7.47 5.21
C VAL A 150 -6.89 6.38 6.09
N PHE A 151 -8.12 5.96 5.80
CA PHE A 151 -8.87 5.06 6.68
C PHE A 151 -8.93 3.60 6.22
N ALA A 152 -8.71 3.32 4.94
CA ALA A 152 -8.78 1.96 4.40
C ALA A 152 -7.46 1.54 3.74
N VAL A 153 -7.03 2.20 2.65
CA VAL A 153 -5.89 1.73 1.83
C VAL A 153 -4.60 1.62 2.65
N ALA A 154 -4.12 2.74 3.21
CA ALA A 154 -2.85 2.75 3.92
C ALA A 154 -2.89 1.85 5.17
N PRO A 155 -3.94 1.88 6.03
CA PRO A 155 -4.07 0.90 7.11
C PRO A 155 -3.98 -0.54 6.62
N ALA A 156 -4.77 -0.92 5.61
CA ALA A 156 -4.86 -2.29 5.12
C ALA A 156 -3.51 -2.81 4.60
N GLU A 157 -2.85 -2.01 3.76
CA GLU A 157 -1.59 -2.40 3.16
C GLU A 157 -0.46 -2.45 4.20
N GLU A 158 -0.38 -1.48 5.12
CA GLU A 158 0.67 -1.49 6.14
C GLU A 158 0.49 -2.63 7.14
N LEU A 159 -0.75 -2.95 7.55
CA LEU A 159 -1.04 -4.14 8.37
C LEU A 159 -0.62 -5.42 7.66
N LEU A 160 -0.93 -5.55 6.38
CA LEU A 160 -0.60 -6.72 5.57
C LEU A 160 0.90 -6.87 5.35
N PHE A 161 1.55 -5.83 4.83
CA PHE A 161 2.95 -5.93 4.39
C PHE A 161 3.95 -5.72 5.53
N ARG A 162 3.72 -4.78 6.45
CA ARG A 162 4.70 -4.44 7.51
C ARG A 162 4.43 -5.25 8.76
N GLY A 163 3.15 -5.41 9.10
CA GLY A 163 2.75 -6.33 10.15
C GLY A 163 3.04 -7.79 9.78
N ILE A 164 2.29 -8.33 8.82
CA ILE A 164 2.29 -9.79 8.56
C ILE A 164 3.50 -10.20 7.72
N VAL A 165 3.63 -9.72 6.48
CA VAL A 165 4.64 -10.23 5.54
C VAL A 165 6.06 -9.97 6.05
N GLN A 166 6.38 -8.73 6.40
CA GLN A 166 7.69 -8.39 6.97
C GLN A 166 7.92 -9.08 8.32
N GLY A 167 6.91 -9.21 9.18
CA GLY A 167 7.03 -9.94 10.45
C GLY A 167 7.35 -11.43 10.26
N GLU A 168 6.68 -12.12 9.34
CA GLU A 168 6.94 -13.52 9.03
C GLU A 168 8.36 -13.73 8.45
N PHE A 169 8.78 -12.89 7.50
CA PHE A 169 10.13 -12.98 6.96
C PHE A 169 11.20 -12.55 7.97
N ARG A 170 10.87 -11.67 8.93
CA ARG A 170 11.77 -11.30 10.04
C ARG A 170 12.05 -12.51 10.90
N ARG A 171 11.02 -13.29 11.26
CA ARG A 171 11.18 -14.53 12.04
C ARG A 171 12.02 -15.57 11.29
N ALA A 172 11.88 -15.64 9.97
CA ALA A 172 12.59 -16.61 9.15
C ALA A 172 14.05 -16.23 8.81
N TYR A 173 14.33 -14.96 8.55
CA TYR A 173 15.59 -14.51 7.95
C TYR A 173 16.23 -13.27 8.59
N GLY A 174 15.59 -12.65 9.59
CA GLY A 174 16.05 -11.42 10.22
C GLY A 174 15.55 -10.15 9.52
N PRO A 175 15.86 -8.96 10.06
CA PRO A 175 15.29 -7.68 9.64
C PRO A 175 15.58 -7.32 8.18
N LEU A 176 16.83 -7.46 7.73
CA LEU A 176 17.24 -6.95 6.42
C LEU A 176 16.59 -7.72 5.26
N PRO A 177 16.62 -9.07 5.22
CA PRO A 177 15.89 -9.82 4.20
C PRO A 177 14.39 -9.59 4.26
N ALA A 178 13.82 -9.42 5.46
CA ALA A 178 12.41 -9.19 5.64
C ALA A 178 11.92 -7.89 4.99
N VAL A 179 12.64 -6.79 5.22
CA VAL A 179 12.35 -5.49 4.60
C VAL A 179 12.42 -5.61 3.07
N VAL A 180 13.47 -6.25 2.54
CA VAL A 180 13.65 -6.39 1.09
C VAL A 180 12.52 -7.24 0.48
N ILE A 181 12.24 -8.41 1.03
CA ILE A 181 11.24 -9.32 0.48
C ILE A 181 9.83 -8.71 0.58
N ALA A 182 9.45 -8.14 1.73
CA ALA A 182 8.15 -7.51 1.89
C ALA A 182 7.95 -6.33 0.92
N SER A 183 9.00 -5.55 0.65
CA SER A 183 8.96 -4.43 -0.29
C SER A 183 8.84 -4.89 -1.74
N LEU A 184 9.50 -5.98 -2.11
CA LEU A 184 9.33 -6.60 -3.42
C LEU A 184 7.90 -7.12 -3.62
N LEU A 185 7.37 -7.84 -2.63
CA LEU A 185 5.98 -8.33 -2.68
C LEU A 185 4.96 -7.20 -2.71
N PHE A 186 5.21 -6.10 -1.98
CA PHE A 186 4.41 -4.87 -2.04
C PHE A 186 4.43 -4.24 -3.44
N GLY A 187 5.59 -4.17 -4.10
CA GLY A 187 5.65 -3.68 -5.48
C GLY A 187 4.85 -4.59 -6.42
N ILE A 188 5.10 -5.90 -6.38
CA ILE A 188 4.44 -6.90 -7.23
C ILE A 188 2.91 -6.88 -7.06
N SER A 189 2.39 -6.64 -5.85
CA SER A 189 0.95 -6.60 -5.61
C SER A 189 0.22 -5.50 -6.38
N HIS A 190 0.93 -4.48 -6.88
CA HIS A 190 0.34 -3.43 -7.70
C HIS A 190 0.06 -3.85 -9.14
N SER A 191 0.60 -4.97 -9.61
CA SER A 191 0.50 -5.43 -11.01
C SER A 191 -0.92 -5.45 -11.58
N GLY A 192 -1.91 -5.82 -10.78
CA GLY A 192 -3.33 -5.85 -11.20
C GLY A 192 -3.96 -4.47 -11.41
N ALA A 193 -3.35 -3.39 -10.91
CA ALA A 193 -3.85 -2.02 -10.99
C ALA A 193 -3.20 -1.20 -12.11
N LEU A 194 -2.28 -1.80 -12.89
CA LEU A 194 -1.51 -1.08 -13.90
C LEU A 194 -2.12 -1.16 -15.29
N SER A 195 -1.89 -0.12 -16.09
CA SER A 195 -2.21 -0.03 -17.50
C SER A 195 -1.00 0.52 -18.29
N GLY A 196 -0.93 0.20 -19.57
CA GLY A 196 0.13 0.68 -20.47
C GLY A 196 1.47 -0.07 -20.37
N SER A 197 2.48 0.50 -21.03
CA SER A 197 3.89 0.05 -21.02
C SER A 197 4.59 0.43 -19.71
N GLY A 198 5.74 -0.20 -19.42
CA GLY A 198 6.54 0.18 -18.24
C GLY A 198 6.05 -0.39 -16.91
N GLN A 199 5.30 -1.50 -16.91
CA GLN A 199 4.79 -2.12 -15.67
C GLN A 199 5.93 -2.53 -14.73
N ILE A 200 6.98 -3.16 -15.25
CA ILE A 200 8.15 -3.55 -14.43
C ILE A 200 8.79 -2.33 -13.77
N THR A 201 8.86 -1.20 -14.49
CA THR A 201 9.34 0.08 -13.94
C THR A 201 8.50 0.50 -12.76
N TYR A 202 7.16 0.52 -12.90
CA TYR A 202 6.25 0.89 -11.81
C TYR A 202 6.41 -0.04 -10.61
N LEU A 203 6.44 -1.37 -10.82
CA LEU A 203 6.61 -2.34 -9.73
C LEU A 203 7.93 -2.10 -8.99
N ALA A 204 9.00 -1.79 -9.71
CA ALA A 204 10.30 -1.46 -9.11
C ALA A 204 10.24 -0.15 -8.30
N VAL A 205 9.61 0.90 -8.81
CA VAL A 205 9.41 2.15 -8.07
C VAL A 205 8.61 1.89 -6.80
N ALA A 206 7.47 1.19 -6.90
CA ALA A 206 6.63 0.83 -5.76
C ALA A 206 7.40 -0.01 -4.73
N SER A 207 8.28 -0.93 -5.16
CA SER A 207 9.17 -1.65 -4.26
C SER A 207 10.17 -0.74 -3.56
N ILE A 208 10.76 0.25 -4.23
CA ILE A 208 11.71 1.18 -3.61
C ILE A 208 11.00 2.05 -2.56
N LEU A 209 9.81 2.58 -2.86
CA LEU A 209 9.00 3.27 -1.86
C LEU A 209 8.63 2.33 -0.70
N GLY A 210 8.36 1.05 -1.02
CA GLY A 210 8.14 0.01 -0.04
C GLY A 210 9.31 -0.21 0.91
N LEU A 211 10.55 -0.09 0.43
CA LEU A 211 11.77 -0.19 1.24
C LEU A 211 11.84 0.93 2.27
N VAL A 212 11.50 2.17 1.90
CA VAL A 212 11.47 3.30 2.82
C VAL A 212 10.51 3.01 3.98
N LEU A 213 9.28 2.58 3.66
CA LEU A 213 8.27 2.22 4.66
C LEU A 213 8.73 1.04 5.53
N GLY A 214 9.31 -0.01 4.94
CA GLY A 214 9.80 -1.17 5.68
C GLY A 214 10.95 -0.84 6.65
N VAL A 215 11.86 0.06 6.24
CA VAL A 215 12.92 0.58 7.12
C VAL A 215 12.33 1.42 8.24
N VAL A 216 11.36 2.30 7.96
CA VAL A 216 10.71 3.10 9.01
C VAL A 216 9.99 2.20 10.00
N TYR A 217 9.28 1.17 9.54
CA TYR A 217 8.65 0.19 10.43
C TYR A 217 9.68 -0.49 11.33
N GLU A 218 10.81 -0.94 10.76
CA GLU A 218 11.89 -1.58 11.53
C GLU A 218 12.48 -0.68 12.62
N ARG A 219 12.54 0.63 12.37
CA ARG A 219 13.12 1.61 13.31
C ARG A 219 12.15 2.09 14.37
N THR A 220 10.85 2.09 14.06
CA THR A 220 9.82 2.66 14.94
C THR A 220 9.03 1.58 15.68
N ASP A 221 9.02 0.36 15.15
CA ASP A 221 8.22 -0.76 15.62
C ASP A 221 6.76 -0.35 15.86
N ASN A 222 6.21 0.44 14.92
CA ASN A 222 4.89 1.04 15.05
C ASN A 222 4.23 1.24 13.69
N VAL A 223 3.24 0.39 13.38
CA VAL A 223 2.51 0.44 12.11
C VAL A 223 1.75 1.76 11.92
N VAL A 224 1.38 2.45 13.00
CA VAL A 224 0.70 3.76 12.92
C VAL A 224 1.61 4.81 12.26
N VAL A 225 2.93 4.70 12.45
CA VAL A 225 3.91 5.62 11.83
C VAL A 225 3.97 5.40 10.34
N THR A 226 4.04 4.15 9.88
CA THR A 226 4.08 3.88 8.43
C THR A 226 2.74 4.14 7.76
N ILE A 227 1.62 3.88 8.43
CA ILE A 227 0.28 4.28 7.95
C ILE A 227 0.22 5.78 7.73
N ALA A 228 0.72 6.59 8.67
CA ALA A 228 0.70 8.05 8.53
C ALA A 228 1.54 8.53 7.34
N ILE A 229 2.74 7.96 7.14
CA ILE A 229 3.63 8.29 6.02
C ILE A 229 2.99 7.88 4.68
N HIS A 230 2.46 6.66 4.60
CA HIS A 230 1.84 6.12 3.41
C HIS A 230 0.57 6.88 3.04
N ALA A 231 -0.31 7.15 4.02
CA ALA A 231 -1.49 7.97 3.80
C ALA A 231 -1.12 9.40 3.35
N ALA A 232 -0.09 10.02 3.94
CA ALA A 232 0.40 11.33 3.52
C ALA A 232 0.92 11.31 2.07
N TRP A 233 1.66 10.27 1.69
CA TRP A 233 2.12 10.06 0.32
C TRP A 233 0.96 10.01 -0.68
N ASN A 234 -0.04 9.16 -0.42
CA ASN A 234 -1.19 9.01 -1.30
C ASN A 234 -2.05 10.29 -1.35
N CYS A 235 -2.28 10.94 -0.20
CA CYS A 235 -3.00 12.21 -0.15
C CYS A 235 -2.29 13.30 -0.97
N MET A 236 -0.96 13.40 -0.84
CA MET A 236 -0.17 14.33 -1.65
C MET A 236 -0.36 14.03 -3.13
N LEU A 237 -0.22 12.76 -3.54
CA LEU A 237 -0.39 12.35 -4.94
C LEU A 237 -1.78 12.71 -5.48
N TYR A 238 -2.86 12.33 -4.79
CA TYR A 238 -4.23 12.61 -5.23
C TYR A 238 -4.54 14.11 -5.28
N LEU A 239 -4.12 14.88 -4.28
CA LEU A 239 -4.35 16.33 -4.27
C LEU A 239 -3.55 17.04 -5.37
N SER A 240 -2.35 16.54 -5.68
CA SER A 240 -1.51 17.09 -6.75
C SER A 240 -2.12 16.84 -8.12
N GLU A 241 -2.60 15.62 -8.36
CA GLU A 241 -3.34 15.28 -9.59
C GLU A 241 -4.63 16.10 -9.72
N TRP A 242 -5.36 16.29 -8.62
CA TRP A 242 -6.55 17.14 -8.61
C TRP A 242 -6.23 18.60 -8.95
N LEU A 243 -5.20 19.18 -8.35
CA LEU A 243 -4.74 20.55 -8.63
C LEU A 243 -4.28 20.70 -10.09
N ALA A 244 -3.56 19.71 -10.62
CA ALA A 244 -3.10 19.72 -12.00
C ALA A 244 -4.28 19.70 -12.97
N VAL A 245 -5.25 18.80 -12.79
CA VAL A 245 -6.37 18.65 -13.73
C VAL A 245 -7.39 19.78 -13.61
N VAL A 246 -7.72 20.23 -12.40
CA VAL A 246 -8.79 21.23 -12.18
C VAL A 246 -8.28 22.66 -12.31
N HIS A 247 -7.05 22.92 -11.88
CA HIS A 247 -6.49 24.27 -11.80
C HIS A 247 -5.27 24.51 -12.69
N GLY A 248 -4.74 23.49 -13.36
CA GLY A 248 -3.52 23.61 -14.16
C GLY A 248 -2.27 23.88 -13.31
N ILE A 249 -2.32 23.56 -12.01
CA ILE A 249 -1.21 23.77 -11.08
C ILE A 249 -0.44 22.46 -10.94
N GLU A 250 0.75 22.40 -11.52
CA GLU A 250 1.68 21.29 -11.33
C GLU A 250 2.57 21.57 -10.12
N LEU A 251 2.56 20.67 -9.14
CA LEU A 251 3.46 20.75 -8.00
C LEU A 251 4.83 20.15 -8.38
N PRO A 252 5.95 20.74 -7.93
CA PRO A 252 7.29 20.26 -8.24
C PRO A 252 7.66 19.09 -7.32
N ILE A 253 7.08 17.92 -7.56
CA ILE A 253 7.25 16.69 -6.76
C ILE A 253 7.46 15.48 -7.67
#